data_AF-A0A0N4WLK6-F1
#
_entry.id   AF-A0A0N4WLK6-F1
#
_cell.length_a   1.000
_cell.length_b   1.000
_cell.length_c   1.000
_cell.angle_alpha   90.00
_cell.angle_beta   90.00
_cell.angle_gamma   90.00
#
_symmetry.space_group_name_H-M   'P 1'
#
loop_
_entity.id
_entity.type
_entity.pdbx_description
1 polymer ?
#
loop_
_entity_poly.entity_id
_entity_poly.type
_entity_poly.pdbx_seq_one_letter_code
_entity_poly.pdbx_strand_id
1 'polypeptide(L)'
;MEDVSVDVREHIKGVCDGGAQFSARQCRGGMVDARFLRELDRFCNVITGNLFIRGFRREPKGLDNLRQVKKVRGRVVVKDNVAIRDLSFLSNMEEIDGNHHGDASLHVFDNLNFGMRGLYSIRKIRGDVVIKTEKEEDVPVDVKNRLISVTDGSVKFLTKNDDMRRTDATTETSEVLTEATEHTSDEEAPENTEDLLEESISTTTKYVEREGTTTNEDTDQMPSIFPEKDSSSEKNIMSLKKSNFEKERTGQPSLTNRIIVIVGQFEQFLDVVFESRDAKLGLIASGQN
;
A
#
# COMPACT_ATOMS: atom_id res chain seq x y z
N MET A 1 62.64 -8.10 -34.04
CA MET A 1 61.36 -8.73 -33.66
C MET A 1 60.67 -7.71 -32.78
N GLU A 2 59.76 -6.96 -33.37
CA GLU A 2 59.05 -5.85 -32.72
C GLU A 2 57.65 -6.36 -32.36
N ASP A 3 57.32 -6.32 -31.07
CA ASP A 3 56.01 -6.70 -30.54
C ASP A 3 54.97 -5.65 -30.93
N VAL A 4 54.03 -6.04 -31.77
CA VAL A 4 52.86 -5.22 -32.13
C VAL A 4 51.78 -5.48 -31.10
N SER A 5 51.68 -4.61 -30.09
CA SER A 5 50.56 -4.59 -29.15
C SER A 5 49.32 -4.01 -29.83
N VAL A 6 48.37 -4.86 -30.20
CA VAL A 6 47.06 -4.43 -30.71
C VAL A 6 46.18 -4.07 -29.51
N ASP A 7 45.94 -2.78 -29.32
CA ASP A 7 45.03 -2.24 -28.30
C ASP A 7 43.57 -2.50 -28.71
N VAL A 8 42.96 -3.53 -28.13
CA VAL A 8 41.55 -3.91 -28.36
C VAL A 8 40.67 -3.22 -27.32
N ARG A 9 40.67 -1.88 -27.32
CA ARG A 9 39.79 -1.06 -26.46
C ARG A 9 39.17 0.11 -27.21
N GLU A 10 38.56 -0.16 -28.36
CA GLU A 10 37.56 0.75 -28.90
C GLU A 10 36.38 -0.03 -29.47
N HIS A 11 35.19 0.56 -29.38
CA HIS A 11 33.91 0.14 -29.99
C HIS A 11 32.98 -0.77 -29.18
N ILE A 12 32.54 -0.30 -28.00
CA ILE A 12 31.10 -0.33 -27.68
C ILE A 12 30.69 1.02 -27.06
N LYS A 13 30.87 2.12 -27.79
CA LYS A 13 30.03 3.32 -27.59
C LYS A 13 28.71 3.07 -28.31
N GLY A 14 27.89 2.20 -27.73
CA GLY A 14 26.49 2.06 -28.09
C GLY A 14 25.80 3.34 -27.68
N VAL A 15 25.67 4.25 -28.65
CA VAL A 15 24.92 5.50 -28.57
C VAL A 15 23.48 5.16 -28.18
N CYS A 16 23.16 5.25 -26.90
CA CYS A 16 21.79 5.42 -26.41
C CYS A 16 21.41 6.92 -26.44
N ASP A 17 21.88 7.70 -27.43
CA ASP A 17 21.41 9.07 -27.69
C ASP A 17 20.09 9.07 -28.49
N GLY A 18 19.21 8.15 -28.12
CA GLY A 18 17.82 8.17 -28.52
C GLY A 18 17.02 8.47 -27.29
N GLY A 19 16.69 9.75 -27.07
CA GLY A 19 15.67 10.22 -26.13
C GLY A 19 14.29 9.70 -26.51
N ALA A 20 14.14 8.38 -26.63
CA ALA A 20 12.87 7.70 -26.60
C ALA A 20 12.28 8.03 -25.24
N GLN A 21 11.39 9.02 -25.19
CA GLN A 21 10.44 9.18 -24.11
C GLN A 21 9.84 7.79 -23.89
N PHE A 22 10.31 7.08 -22.87
CA PHE A 22 9.66 5.90 -22.36
C PHE A 22 8.34 6.39 -21.83
N SER A 23 7.33 6.43 -22.71
CA SER A 23 5.96 6.74 -22.35
C SER A 23 5.61 5.76 -21.25
N ALA A 24 5.43 6.29 -20.04
CA ALA A 24 5.19 5.47 -18.87
C ALA A 24 3.99 4.56 -19.18
N ARG A 25 4.22 3.25 -19.26
CA ARG A 25 3.11 2.34 -19.57
C ARG A 25 2.17 2.32 -18.38
N GLN A 26 0.90 2.50 -18.70
CA GLN A 26 -0.18 2.54 -17.75
C GLN A 26 -0.89 1.18 -17.74
N CYS A 27 -1.06 0.59 -16.57
CA CYS A 27 -1.95 -0.56 -16.37
C CYS A 27 -3.22 -0.12 -15.67
N ARG A 28 -4.25 -0.96 -15.77
CA ARG A 28 -5.46 -0.79 -14.98
C ARG A 28 -5.23 -1.29 -13.56
N GLY A 29 -5.71 -0.55 -12.58
CA GLY A 29 -5.83 -1.00 -11.20
C GLY A 29 -6.90 -2.06 -11.04
N GLY A 30 -6.93 -2.68 -9.87
CA GLY A 30 -7.91 -3.70 -9.51
C GLY A 30 -7.51 -4.44 -8.25
N MET A 31 -8.11 -5.62 -8.07
CA MET A 31 -7.69 -6.56 -7.04
C MET A 31 -6.39 -7.23 -7.46
N VAL A 32 -5.40 -7.19 -6.58
CA VAL A 32 -4.17 -7.94 -6.75
C VAL A 32 -4.49 -9.40 -6.46
N ASP A 33 -4.61 -10.20 -7.50
CA ASP A 33 -4.74 -11.65 -7.45
C ASP A 33 -3.68 -12.31 -8.35
N ALA A 34 -3.69 -13.65 -8.45
CA ALA A 34 -2.74 -14.37 -9.30
C ALA A 34 -2.89 -14.03 -10.80
N ARG A 35 -4.07 -13.58 -11.24
CA ARG A 35 -4.30 -13.18 -12.62
C ARG A 35 -3.69 -11.80 -12.87
N PHE A 36 -3.96 -10.84 -12.00
CA PHE A 36 -3.37 -9.50 -12.03
C PHE A 36 -1.85 -9.56 -12.08
N LEU A 37 -1.22 -10.34 -11.20
CA LEU A 37 0.25 -10.44 -11.12
C LEU A 37 0.88 -11.11 -12.36
N ARG A 38 0.15 -12.00 -13.04
CA ARG A 38 0.60 -12.65 -14.28
C ARG A 38 0.41 -11.76 -15.50
N GLU A 39 -0.64 -10.95 -15.50
CA GLU A 39 -1.00 -10.04 -16.60
C GLU A 39 -0.33 -8.67 -16.48
N LEU A 40 0.31 -8.38 -15.35
CA LEU A 40 1.08 -7.15 -15.16
C LEU A 40 2.25 -7.10 -16.14
N ASP A 41 2.18 -6.16 -17.10
CA ASP A 41 3.23 -5.92 -18.07
C ASP A 41 4.53 -5.54 -17.35
N ARG A 42 5.67 -6.11 -17.75
CA ARG A 42 7.01 -5.85 -17.17
C ARG A 42 7.47 -4.39 -17.24
N PHE A 43 6.79 -3.57 -18.04
CA PHE A 43 7.10 -2.14 -18.19
C PHE A 43 6.05 -1.24 -17.52
N CYS A 44 5.15 -1.82 -16.72
CA CYS A 44 4.05 -1.11 -16.09
C CYS A 44 4.50 -0.30 -14.88
N ASN A 45 4.77 0.98 -15.11
CA ASN A 45 5.25 1.89 -14.07
C ASN A 45 4.13 2.72 -13.42
N VAL A 46 2.97 2.80 -14.07
CA VAL A 46 1.82 3.59 -13.60
C VAL A 46 0.58 2.71 -13.55
N ILE A 47 -0.11 2.69 -12.42
CA ILE A 47 -1.42 2.03 -12.30
C ILE A 47 -2.50 3.11 -12.31
N THR A 48 -3.45 3.01 -13.23
CA THR A 48 -4.63 3.87 -13.32
C THR A 48 -5.82 3.14 -12.70
N GLY A 49 -6.34 3.66 -11.58
CA GLY A 49 -7.37 3.05 -10.76
C GLY A 49 -6.86 2.67 -9.36
N ASN A 50 -7.73 2.03 -8.59
CA ASN A 50 -7.41 1.59 -7.23
C ASN A 50 -6.65 0.26 -7.24
N LEU A 51 -5.73 0.08 -6.30
CA LEU A 51 -4.97 -1.15 -6.07
C LEU A 51 -5.41 -1.78 -4.75
N PHE A 52 -6.05 -2.94 -4.80
CA PHE A 52 -6.55 -3.65 -3.62
C PHE A 52 -5.75 -4.91 -3.35
N ILE A 53 -5.00 -4.94 -2.24
CA ILE A 53 -4.20 -6.07 -1.77
C ILE A 53 -4.89 -6.63 -0.54
N ARG A 54 -5.68 -7.70 -0.71
CA ARG A 54 -6.52 -8.20 0.39
C ARG A 54 -6.64 -9.71 0.47
N GLY A 55 -6.77 -10.22 1.70
CA GLY A 55 -7.13 -11.62 1.97
C GLY A 55 -6.02 -12.64 1.74
N PHE A 56 -4.75 -12.23 1.67
CA PHE A 56 -3.66 -13.17 1.43
C PHE A 56 -3.31 -13.99 2.67
N ARG A 57 -3.63 -15.29 2.64
CA ARG A 57 -3.20 -16.28 3.65
C ARG A 57 -1.80 -16.84 3.41
N ARG A 58 -1.33 -16.77 2.16
CA ARG A 58 0.02 -17.14 1.71
C ARG A 58 0.51 -16.06 0.75
N GLU A 59 1.81 -15.82 0.73
CA GLU A 59 2.39 -14.81 -0.16
C GLU A 59 2.16 -15.23 -1.62
N PRO A 60 1.52 -14.39 -2.45
CA PRO A 60 1.22 -14.73 -3.82
C PRO A 60 2.49 -14.74 -4.66
N LYS A 61 2.63 -15.75 -5.53
CA LYS A 61 3.75 -15.81 -6.48
C LYS A 61 3.72 -14.60 -7.42
N GLY A 62 4.86 -13.94 -7.58
CA GLY A 62 5.00 -12.77 -8.45
C GLY A 62 4.59 -11.45 -7.82
N LEU A 63 4.37 -11.39 -6.50
CA LEU A 63 4.10 -10.13 -5.80
C LEU A 63 5.20 -9.09 -6.04
N ASP A 64 6.46 -9.54 -6.13
CA ASP A 64 7.62 -8.69 -6.45
C ASP A 64 7.51 -7.99 -7.82
N ASN A 65 6.65 -8.44 -8.74
CA ASN A 65 6.41 -7.73 -10.00
C ASN A 65 5.84 -6.32 -9.75
N LEU A 66 5.20 -6.09 -8.60
CA LEU A 66 4.73 -4.76 -8.22
C LEU A 66 5.86 -3.78 -7.88
N ARG A 67 7.11 -4.25 -7.68
CA ARG A 67 8.24 -3.38 -7.38
C ARG A 67 8.54 -2.38 -8.49
N GLN A 68 8.15 -2.68 -9.72
CA GLN A 68 8.35 -1.76 -10.85
C GLN A 68 7.36 -0.57 -10.85
N VAL A 69 6.27 -0.65 -10.06
CA VAL A 69 5.22 0.37 -10.02
C VAL A 69 5.73 1.59 -9.29
N LYS A 70 5.72 2.73 -9.98
CA LYS A 70 6.16 4.03 -9.46
C LYS A 70 5.01 4.93 -9.04
N LYS A 71 3.88 4.88 -9.74
CA LYS A 71 2.74 5.75 -9.49
C LYS A 71 1.43 4.99 -9.50
N VAL A 72 0.55 5.33 -8.56
CA VAL A 72 -0.85 4.87 -8.56
C VAL A 72 -1.75 6.09 -8.67
N ARG A 73 -2.57 6.16 -9.72
CA ARG A 73 -3.63 7.16 -9.93
C ARG A 73 -4.93 6.60 -9.40
N GLY A 74 -5.08 6.61 -8.09
CA GLY A 74 -6.17 6.02 -7.34
C GLY A 74 -5.74 5.77 -5.90
N ARG A 75 -6.41 4.81 -5.25
CA ARG A 75 -6.14 4.42 -3.86
C ARG A 75 -5.32 3.15 -3.79
N VAL A 76 -4.51 3.03 -2.75
CA VAL A 76 -3.83 1.79 -2.37
C VAL A 76 -4.46 1.29 -1.08
N VAL A 77 -5.07 0.12 -1.13
CA VAL A 77 -5.76 -0.50 0.00
C VAL A 77 -5.11 -1.84 0.33
N VAL A 78 -4.61 -1.99 1.55
CA VAL A 78 -3.96 -3.20 2.05
C VAL A 78 -4.71 -3.70 3.27
N LYS A 79 -5.48 -4.78 3.11
CA LYS A 79 -6.46 -5.21 4.11
C LYS A 79 -6.50 -6.73 4.34
N ASP A 80 -6.73 -7.18 5.57
CA ASP A 80 -7.08 -8.58 5.87
C ASP A 80 -6.00 -9.59 5.39
N ASN A 81 -4.73 -9.20 5.41
CA ASN A 81 -3.64 -10.07 5.00
C ASN A 81 -2.96 -10.73 6.20
N VAL A 82 -2.68 -12.02 6.06
CA VAL A 82 -1.95 -12.82 7.06
C VAL A 82 -0.50 -13.05 6.62
N ALA A 83 -0.27 -13.18 5.31
CA ALA A 83 1.05 -13.48 4.76
C ALA A 83 1.86 -12.24 4.37
N ILE A 84 1.22 -11.08 4.24
CA ILE A 84 1.90 -9.84 3.84
C ILE A 84 2.42 -9.16 5.11
N ARG A 85 3.75 -9.11 5.25
CA ARG A 85 4.41 -8.56 6.46
C ARG A 85 4.74 -7.09 6.37
N ASP A 86 4.93 -6.55 5.16
CA ASP A 86 5.24 -5.14 4.92
C ASP A 86 4.91 -4.77 3.46
N LEU A 87 5.25 -3.54 3.03
CA LEU A 87 5.06 -3.04 1.66
C LEU A 87 6.37 -3.00 0.86
N SER A 88 7.37 -3.83 1.20
CA SER A 88 8.65 -3.88 0.48
C SER A 88 8.50 -4.27 -1.00
N PHE A 89 7.43 -4.98 -1.36
CA PHE A 89 7.08 -5.26 -2.76
C PHE A 89 6.64 -4.00 -3.54
N LEU A 90 6.44 -2.85 -2.88
CA LEU A 90 6.19 -1.53 -3.49
C LEU A 90 7.37 -0.57 -3.30
N SER A 91 8.60 -1.09 -3.18
CA SER A 91 9.79 -0.30 -2.84
C SER A 91 10.08 0.91 -3.73
N ASN A 92 9.65 0.88 -4.99
CA ASN A 92 9.87 1.97 -5.95
C ASN A 92 8.64 2.87 -6.13
N MET A 93 7.62 2.75 -5.28
CA MET A 93 6.45 3.61 -5.35
C MET A 93 6.83 5.03 -4.90
N GLU A 94 6.64 5.99 -5.80
CA GLU A 94 7.01 7.40 -5.64
C GLU A 94 5.79 8.29 -5.37
N GLU A 95 4.64 7.99 -5.99
CA GLU A 95 3.44 8.84 -5.88
C GLU A 95 2.13 8.03 -5.79
N ILE A 96 1.26 8.46 -4.86
CA ILE A 96 -0.15 8.03 -4.79
C ILE A 96 -1.02 9.26 -5.05
N ASP A 97 -1.78 9.22 -6.12
CA ASP A 97 -2.61 10.32 -6.62
C ASP A 97 -4.08 9.90 -6.51
N GLY A 98 -4.62 9.98 -5.28
CA GLY A 98 -6.01 9.63 -4.99
C GLY A 98 -6.91 10.85 -5.18
N ASN A 99 -7.87 10.74 -6.10
CA ASN A 99 -8.78 11.82 -6.47
C ASN A 99 -10.22 11.54 -5.97
N HIS A 100 -10.39 10.91 -4.81
CA HIS A 100 -11.72 10.53 -4.32
C HIS A 100 -12.02 11.24 -3.01
N HIS A 101 -12.99 12.15 -3.06
CA HIS A 101 -13.51 12.83 -1.89
C HIS A 101 -14.14 11.81 -0.93
N GLY A 102 -13.61 11.71 0.29
CA GLY A 102 -14.18 10.91 1.37
C GLY A 102 -13.44 9.62 1.72
N ASP A 103 -12.49 9.17 0.88
CA ASP A 103 -11.72 7.96 1.12
C ASP A 103 -10.22 8.24 1.21
N ALA A 104 -9.53 7.53 2.09
CA ALA A 104 -8.08 7.60 2.19
C ALA A 104 -7.39 7.07 0.91
N SER A 105 -6.37 7.79 0.46
CA SER A 105 -5.53 7.44 -0.69
C SER A 105 -4.60 6.26 -0.38
N LEU A 106 -4.13 6.18 0.86
CA LEU A 106 -3.45 4.99 1.39
C LEU A 106 -4.20 4.50 2.61
N HIS A 107 -4.71 3.26 2.53
CA HIS A 107 -5.49 2.64 3.60
C HIS A 107 -4.91 1.27 3.94
N VAL A 108 -4.35 1.14 5.15
CA VAL A 108 -3.78 -0.11 5.66
C VAL A 108 -4.51 -0.50 6.93
N PHE A 109 -5.13 -1.68 6.98
CA PHE A 109 -5.88 -2.11 8.16
C PHE A 109 -6.07 -3.62 8.25
N ASP A 110 -6.20 -4.13 9.48
CA ASP A 110 -6.50 -5.54 9.78
C ASP A 110 -5.51 -6.56 9.14
N ASN A 111 -4.22 -6.21 9.07
CA ASN A 111 -3.16 -7.12 8.61
C ASN A 111 -2.41 -7.72 9.81
N LEU A 112 -2.25 -9.04 9.85
CA LEU A 112 -1.63 -9.76 10.96
C LEU A 112 -0.09 -9.70 10.88
N ASN A 113 0.59 -9.36 11.99
CA ASN A 113 2.05 -9.20 12.05
C ASN A 113 2.61 -8.24 10.97
N PHE A 114 1.85 -7.20 10.63
CA PHE A 114 2.22 -6.24 9.59
C PHE A 114 3.06 -5.09 10.16
N GLY A 115 4.23 -4.84 9.58
CA GLY A 115 5.06 -3.69 9.86
C GLY A 115 5.06 -2.70 8.69
N MET A 116 4.95 -1.41 8.99
CA MET A 116 4.94 -0.35 7.98
C MET A 116 6.36 -0.07 7.47
N ARG A 117 6.81 -0.87 6.50
CA ARG A 117 8.13 -0.74 5.83
C ARG A 117 7.97 -0.76 4.32
N GLY A 118 9.02 -0.32 3.61
CA GLY A 118 9.10 -0.43 2.15
C GLY A 118 8.58 0.75 1.35
N LEU A 119 8.02 1.79 1.98
CA LEU A 119 7.58 3.01 1.28
C LEU A 119 8.60 4.16 1.30
N TYR A 120 9.89 3.87 1.41
CA TYR A 120 10.94 4.90 1.51
C TYR A 120 11.03 5.80 0.27
N SER A 121 10.65 5.27 -0.90
CA SER A 121 10.67 6.00 -2.17
C SER A 121 9.51 6.99 -2.32
N ILE A 122 8.50 6.95 -1.44
CA ILE A 122 7.31 7.79 -1.58
C ILE A 122 7.69 9.26 -1.36
N ARG A 123 7.28 10.10 -2.30
CA ARG A 123 7.56 11.55 -2.30
C ARG A 123 6.30 12.37 -2.18
N LYS A 124 5.16 11.80 -2.59
CA LYS A 124 3.89 12.51 -2.61
C LYS A 124 2.69 11.58 -2.46
N ILE A 125 1.77 11.93 -1.57
CA ILE A 125 0.45 11.33 -1.42
C ILE A 125 -0.58 12.44 -1.49
N ARG A 126 -1.46 12.40 -2.49
CA ARG A 126 -2.60 13.31 -2.57
C ARG A 126 -3.82 12.65 -1.94
N GLY A 127 -4.34 13.24 -0.87
CA GLY A 127 -5.47 12.72 -0.09
C GLY A 127 -5.07 12.21 1.29
N ASP A 128 -6.00 11.60 2.02
CA ASP A 128 -5.76 11.15 3.39
C ASP A 128 -4.99 9.83 3.46
N VAL A 129 -4.32 9.58 4.59
CA VAL A 129 -3.63 8.33 4.91
C VAL A 129 -4.20 7.79 6.21
N VAL A 130 -4.64 6.54 6.20
CA VAL A 130 -5.13 5.82 7.38
C VAL A 130 -4.37 4.52 7.52
N ILE A 131 -3.62 4.37 8.61
CA ILE A 131 -2.85 3.18 8.93
C ILE A 131 -3.32 2.65 10.26
N LYS A 132 -3.83 1.42 10.27
CA LYS A 132 -4.27 0.70 11.44
C LYS A 132 -3.43 -0.56 11.62
N THR A 133 -2.67 -0.61 12.70
CA THR A 133 -1.76 -1.72 13.06
C THR A 133 -2.16 -2.38 14.37
N GLU A 134 -1.57 -3.54 14.67
CA GLU A 134 -1.83 -4.23 15.94
C GLU A 134 -1.16 -3.49 17.09
N LYS A 135 0.07 -3.02 16.87
CA LYS A 135 0.87 -2.31 17.86
C LYS A 135 1.32 -0.96 17.31
N GLU A 136 1.71 -0.06 18.21
CA GLU A 136 2.21 1.25 17.82
C GLU A 136 3.62 1.15 17.18
N GLU A 137 4.44 0.20 17.67
CA GLU A 137 5.81 -0.03 17.20
C GLU A 137 5.87 -0.63 15.79
N ASP A 138 4.75 -1.14 15.27
CA ASP A 138 4.64 -1.64 13.90
C ASP A 138 4.81 -0.52 12.87
N VAL A 139 4.67 0.75 13.28
CA VAL A 139 4.93 1.92 12.44
C VAL A 139 6.14 2.69 13.01
N PRO A 140 7.34 2.48 12.45
CA PRO A 140 8.54 3.20 12.88
C PRO A 140 8.37 4.73 12.83
N VAL A 141 9.00 5.45 13.76
CA VAL A 141 8.86 6.91 13.91
C VAL A 141 9.31 7.67 12.66
N ASP A 142 10.38 7.22 12.02
CA ASP A 142 10.87 7.76 10.74
C ASP A 142 9.83 7.61 9.63
N VAL A 143 9.13 6.47 9.58
CA VAL A 143 8.05 6.22 8.62
C VAL A 143 6.84 7.09 8.92
N LYS A 144 6.45 7.26 10.20
CA LYS A 144 5.39 8.19 10.61
C LYS A 144 5.68 9.61 10.12
N ASN A 145 6.86 10.13 10.45
CA ASN A 145 7.29 11.47 10.07
C ASN A 145 7.35 11.65 8.55
N ARG A 146 7.86 10.63 7.84
CA ARG A 146 7.90 10.65 6.37
C ARG A 146 6.50 10.76 5.79
N LEU A 147 5.56 9.92 6.22
CA LEU A 147 4.18 9.93 5.72
C LEU A 147 3.49 11.27 6.01
N ILE A 148 3.69 11.85 7.20
CA ILE A 148 3.17 13.19 7.52
C ILE A 148 3.75 14.24 6.55
N SER A 149 5.06 14.20 6.28
CA SER A 149 5.73 15.20 5.43
C SER A 149 5.39 15.13 3.94
N VAL A 150 4.99 13.96 3.43
CA VAL A 150 4.72 13.72 2.00
C VAL A 150 3.24 13.68 1.65
N THR A 151 2.36 13.84 2.62
CA THR A 151 0.90 13.75 2.45
C THR A 151 0.29 15.14 2.41
N ASP A 152 -0.46 15.44 1.35
CA ASP A 152 -1.17 16.72 1.20
C ASP A 152 -2.48 16.77 2.06
N GLY A 153 -2.94 15.61 2.56
CA GLY A 153 -4.14 15.46 3.40
C GLY A 153 -3.85 15.12 4.87
N SER A 154 -4.84 14.54 5.56
CA SER A 154 -4.70 14.11 6.95
C SER A 154 -4.04 12.73 7.06
N VAL A 155 -3.21 12.54 8.09
CA VAL A 155 -2.57 11.25 8.39
C VAL A 155 -3.06 10.77 9.75
N LYS A 156 -3.64 9.57 9.79
CA LYS A 156 -4.14 8.92 11.01
C LYS A 156 -3.45 7.58 11.21
N PHE A 157 -2.83 7.44 12.37
CA PHE A 157 -2.30 6.17 12.85
C PHE A 157 -3.23 5.66 13.94
N LEU A 158 -3.72 4.44 13.79
CA LEU A 158 -4.63 3.78 14.71
C LEU A 158 -4.00 2.46 15.15
N THR A 159 -4.22 2.10 16.40
CA THR A 159 -3.91 0.78 16.94
C THR A 159 -5.21 0.00 17.14
N LYS A 160 -5.12 -1.33 17.21
CA LYS A 160 -6.29 -2.18 17.48
C LYS A 160 -7.03 -1.80 18.78
N ASN A 161 -6.32 -1.22 19.75
CA ASN A 161 -6.90 -0.77 21.03
C ASN A 161 -7.74 0.51 20.89
N ASP A 162 -7.52 1.32 19.86
CA ASP A 162 -8.24 2.58 19.66
C ASP A 162 -9.71 2.36 19.24
N ASP A 163 -10.01 1.21 18.62
CA ASP A 163 -11.38 0.84 18.25
C ASP A 163 -12.23 0.52 19.49
N MET A 164 -11.64 -0.11 20.51
CA MET A 164 -12.36 -0.49 21.73
C MET A 164 -12.78 0.73 22.58
N ARG A 165 -12.10 1.87 22.45
CA ARG A 165 -12.41 3.06 23.27
C ARG A 165 -13.57 3.90 22.74
N ARG A 166 -14.02 3.65 21.50
CA ARG A 166 -15.12 4.42 20.89
C ARG A 166 -16.52 3.88 21.19
N THR A 167 -16.65 2.63 21.64
CA THR A 167 -17.97 2.04 21.91
C THR A 167 -18.65 2.54 23.19
N ASP A 168 -17.92 3.21 24.09
CA ASP A 168 -18.48 3.61 25.40
C ASP A 168 -18.85 5.10 25.48
N ALA A 169 -18.52 5.90 24.46
CA ALA A 169 -18.69 7.36 24.48
C ALA A 169 -20.00 7.87 23.85
N THR A 170 -20.98 7.01 23.57
CA THR A 170 -22.24 7.39 22.87
C THR A 170 -23.51 7.17 23.69
N THR A 171 -23.42 6.86 25.00
CA THR A 171 -24.63 6.54 25.81
C THR A 171 -24.95 7.56 26.92
N GLU A 172 -24.21 8.67 27.07
CA GLU A 172 -24.49 9.64 28.16
C GLU A 172 -24.56 11.09 27.67
N THR A 173 -25.53 11.44 26.81
CA THR A 173 -26.09 12.80 26.77
C THR A 173 -27.40 12.83 25.97
N SER A 174 -28.43 12.21 26.52
CA SER A 174 -29.82 12.48 26.13
C SER A 174 -30.69 12.34 27.35
N GLU A 175 -30.48 13.21 28.33
CA GLU A 175 -31.54 13.56 29.27
C GLU A 175 -31.29 14.96 29.84
N VAL A 176 -32.29 15.82 29.57
CA VAL A 176 -32.65 17.04 30.29
C VAL A 176 -31.74 18.27 30.10
N LEU A 177 -32.21 19.22 29.27
CA LEU A 177 -32.36 20.60 29.75
C LEU A 177 -33.47 21.33 28.96
N THR A 178 -34.68 21.28 29.51
CA THR A 178 -35.61 22.41 29.43
C THR A 178 -35.21 23.40 30.51
N GLU A 179 -34.70 24.57 30.14
CA GLU A 179 -35.14 25.83 30.76
C GLU A 179 -34.57 27.04 30.01
N ALA A 180 -35.48 27.98 29.73
CA ALA A 180 -35.21 29.28 29.17
C ALA A 180 -34.60 30.19 30.23
N THR A 181 -33.63 31.03 29.87
CA THR A 181 -33.52 32.37 30.46
C THR A 181 -32.78 33.31 29.53
N GLU A 182 -33.47 34.38 29.16
CA GLU A 182 -32.91 35.64 28.67
C GLU A 182 -31.88 36.19 29.68
N HIS A 183 -30.76 36.74 29.21
CA HIS A 183 -30.40 38.11 29.60
C HIS A 183 -29.28 38.69 28.73
N THR A 184 -29.20 40.00 28.84
CA THR A 184 -28.72 41.02 27.93
C THR A 184 -27.34 41.55 28.32
N SER A 185 -26.66 42.09 27.30
CA SER A 185 -25.92 43.36 27.27
C SER A 185 -24.50 43.49 27.86
N ASP A 186 -23.73 44.28 27.10
CA ASP A 186 -22.56 45.12 27.41
C ASP A 186 -21.19 44.42 27.46
N GLU A 187 -20.30 44.66 26.48
CA GLU A 187 -19.47 45.88 26.28
C GLU A 187 -18.38 45.99 27.36
N GLU A 188 -17.14 45.63 27.00
CA GLU A 188 -15.94 46.47 27.20
C GLU A 188 -14.69 45.80 26.62
N ALA A 189 -13.88 46.62 25.95
CA ALA A 189 -12.51 46.34 25.57
C ALA A 189 -11.57 46.56 26.77
N PRO A 190 -10.37 45.94 26.76
CA PRO A 190 -9.21 46.82 26.91
C PRO A 190 -8.04 46.51 25.97
N GLU A 191 -7.38 47.60 25.60
CA GLU A 191 -6.06 47.74 24.98
C GLU A 191 -4.91 47.29 25.90
N ASN A 192 -3.77 47.04 25.24
CA ASN A 192 -2.38 47.07 25.74
C ASN A 192 -1.97 45.91 26.66
N THR A 193 -0.83 45.24 26.49
CA THR A 193 0.53 45.77 26.71
C THR A 193 1.54 44.72 26.19
N GLU A 194 2.46 45.13 25.32
CA GLU A 194 3.92 45.22 25.54
C GLU A 194 4.70 43.90 25.72
N ASP A 195 5.64 43.72 24.78
CA ASP A 195 7.04 43.31 24.94
C ASP A 195 7.40 42.43 26.13
N LEU A 196 7.87 41.20 25.85
CA LEU A 196 9.07 40.69 26.51
C LEU A 196 9.87 39.74 25.60
N LEU A 197 11.16 40.07 25.57
CA LEU A 197 12.30 39.50 24.89
C LEU A 197 12.71 38.10 25.37
N GLU A 198 13.50 37.44 24.50
CA GLU A 198 14.56 36.46 24.79
C GLU A 198 14.20 35.06 25.29
N GLU A 199 14.52 34.04 24.48
CA GLU A 199 15.78 33.29 24.62
C GLU A 199 15.94 32.28 23.48
N SER A 200 17.02 32.44 22.71
CA SER A 200 17.40 31.53 21.63
C SER A 200 18.37 30.48 22.18
N ILE A 201 17.87 29.28 22.48
CA ILE A 201 18.71 28.18 22.93
C ILE A 201 19.25 27.43 21.70
N SER A 202 20.42 27.88 21.22
CA SER A 202 21.21 27.18 20.20
C SER A 202 21.75 25.87 20.77
N THR A 203 21.12 24.75 20.41
CA THR A 203 21.57 23.42 20.84
C THR A 203 22.60 22.91 19.85
N THR A 204 23.88 23.17 20.12
CA THR A 204 25.03 22.62 19.37
C THR A 204 25.27 21.18 19.82
N THR A 205 24.77 20.21 19.06
CA THR A 205 25.19 18.81 19.19
C THR A 205 26.58 18.63 18.60
N LYS A 206 27.59 18.47 19.49
CA LYS A 206 28.92 17.98 19.14
C LYS A 206 28.84 16.51 18.76
N TYR A 207 29.10 16.21 17.49
CA TYR A 207 29.42 14.87 17.04
C TYR A 207 30.77 14.45 17.61
N VAL A 208 30.79 13.33 18.34
CA VAL A 208 32.01 12.63 18.74
C VAL A 208 32.36 11.67 17.62
N GLU A 209 33.40 11.99 16.86
CA GLU A 209 34.07 11.04 15.97
C GLU A 209 34.65 9.92 16.83
N ARG A 210 34.18 8.69 16.60
CA ARG A 210 34.77 7.48 17.16
C ARG A 210 35.48 6.77 16.02
N GLU A 211 36.76 7.06 15.88
CA GLU A 211 37.67 6.25 15.04
C GLU A 211 37.76 4.85 15.65
N GLY A 212 37.21 3.87 14.94
CA GLY A 212 37.40 2.45 15.19
C GLY A 212 38.28 1.88 14.08
N THR A 213 39.57 1.80 14.38
CA THR A 213 40.57 1.02 13.63
C THR A 213 40.49 -0.46 13.99
N THR A 214 41.13 -1.29 13.14
CA THR A 214 41.45 -2.73 13.30
C THR A 214 40.34 -3.71 12.88
N THR A 215 40.57 -4.78 12.10
CA THR A 215 41.80 -5.39 11.58
C THR A 215 41.42 -6.32 10.43
N ASN A 216 42.31 -6.41 9.43
CA ASN A 216 42.28 -7.40 8.37
C ASN A 216 42.46 -8.80 8.98
N GLU A 217 41.61 -9.75 8.60
CA GLU A 217 41.99 -11.16 8.60
C GLU A 217 41.71 -11.72 7.20
N ASP A 218 42.83 -11.96 6.52
CA ASP A 218 42.96 -12.83 5.37
C ASP A 218 42.38 -14.22 5.69
N THR A 219 41.58 -14.75 4.79
CA THR A 219 41.54 -16.20 4.62
C THR A 219 41.22 -16.53 3.17
N ASP A 220 42.32 -16.78 2.45
CA ASP A 220 42.37 -17.58 1.23
C ASP A 220 41.58 -18.88 1.42
N GLN A 221 40.69 -19.21 0.48
CA GLN A 221 40.76 -20.46 -0.30
C GLN A 221 39.57 -20.60 -1.26
N MET A 222 39.91 -20.63 -2.56
CA MET A 222 39.11 -21.26 -3.61
C MET A 222 39.00 -22.78 -3.35
N PRO A 223 37.94 -23.43 -3.85
CA PRO A 223 38.17 -24.19 -5.08
C PRO A 223 37.07 -24.03 -6.13
N SER A 224 37.54 -23.87 -7.36
CA SER A 224 36.82 -24.01 -8.62
C SER A 224 36.34 -25.44 -8.83
N ILE A 225 35.04 -25.63 -9.06
CA ILE A 225 34.51 -26.83 -9.74
C ILE A 225 33.45 -26.37 -10.74
N PHE A 226 33.86 -26.29 -12.00
CA PHE A 226 32.96 -26.34 -13.17
C PHE A 226 32.41 -27.76 -13.30
N PRO A 227 31.17 -27.90 -13.78
CA PRO A 227 31.00 -28.82 -14.90
C PRO A 227 30.31 -28.15 -16.08
N GLU A 228 31.02 -28.21 -17.21
CA GLU A 228 30.46 -28.16 -18.55
C GLU A 228 29.38 -29.24 -18.71
N LYS A 229 28.21 -28.86 -19.22
CA LYS A 229 27.37 -29.77 -20.01
C LYS A 229 26.70 -29.03 -21.16
N ASP A 230 27.35 -29.18 -22.29
CA ASP A 230 26.86 -29.40 -23.64
C ASP A 230 25.35 -29.53 -23.91
N SER A 231 25.01 -28.91 -25.05
CA SER A 231 24.13 -29.41 -26.11
C SER A 231 22.62 -29.36 -25.85
N SER A 232 21.89 -28.54 -26.61
CA SER A 232 21.29 -28.94 -27.90
C SER A 232 19.96 -29.65 -27.72
N SER A 233 18.86 -28.94 -28.00
CA SER A 233 17.80 -29.45 -28.87
C SER A 233 16.62 -28.46 -28.97
N GLU A 234 16.27 -28.14 -30.21
CA GLU A 234 14.90 -28.09 -30.75
C GLU A 234 13.99 -26.94 -30.29
N LYS A 235 13.83 -25.88 -31.10
CA LYS A 235 12.84 -25.82 -32.21
C LYS A 235 11.50 -26.45 -31.85
N ASN A 236 10.57 -25.62 -31.34
CA ASN A 236 9.15 -25.82 -31.58
C ASN A 236 8.49 -24.49 -31.96
N ILE A 237 8.35 -24.30 -33.27
CA ILE A 237 7.48 -23.31 -33.89
C ILE A 237 6.08 -23.89 -33.82
N MET A 238 5.24 -23.42 -32.89
CA MET A 238 3.79 -23.61 -33.00
C MET A 238 3.15 -22.35 -33.58
N SER A 239 2.86 -22.43 -34.87
CA SER A 239 1.85 -21.65 -35.55
C SER A 239 0.48 -21.90 -34.91
N LEU A 240 -0.13 -20.88 -34.33
CA LEU A 240 -1.57 -20.88 -34.05
C LEU A 240 -2.24 -19.70 -34.77
N LYS A 241 -2.76 -20.08 -35.94
CA LYS A 241 -4.00 -19.64 -36.59
C LYS A 241 -4.49 -18.21 -36.26
N LYS A 242 -4.27 -17.33 -37.24
CA LYS A 242 -5.13 -16.18 -37.52
C LYS A 242 -6.54 -16.70 -37.84
N SER A 243 -7.52 -16.45 -36.97
CA SER A 243 -8.93 -16.49 -37.35
C SER A 243 -9.35 -15.10 -37.79
N ASN A 244 -9.61 -14.97 -39.09
CA ASN A 244 -10.35 -13.87 -39.67
C ASN A 244 -11.75 -13.84 -39.07
N PHE A 245 -12.16 -12.71 -38.51
CA PHE A 245 -13.58 -12.39 -38.35
C PHE A 245 -13.84 -11.06 -39.05
N GLU A 246 -14.17 -11.19 -40.34
CA GLU A 246 -14.85 -10.16 -41.12
C GLU A 246 -16.22 -9.90 -40.46
N LYS A 247 -16.50 -8.63 -40.16
CA LYS A 247 -17.48 -7.81 -40.90
C LYS A 247 -18.92 -8.14 -40.54
N GLU A 248 -19.50 -7.28 -39.71
CA GLU A 248 -20.84 -6.78 -40.02
C GLU A 248 -20.99 -5.33 -39.58
N ARG A 249 -21.47 -4.55 -40.54
CA ARG A 249 -21.75 -3.13 -40.49
C ARG A 249 -23.20 -2.95 -40.02
N THR A 250 -23.48 -1.73 -39.56
CA THR A 250 -24.77 -1.02 -39.56
C THR A 250 -25.86 -1.47 -38.59
N GLY A 251 -26.18 -0.55 -37.66
CA GLY A 251 -27.44 -0.55 -36.92
C GLY A 251 -27.51 0.62 -35.94
N GLN A 252 -28.22 1.68 -36.33
CA GLN A 252 -28.59 2.84 -35.49
C GLN A 252 -29.16 2.42 -34.12
N PRO A 253 -28.89 3.16 -33.02
CA PRO A 253 -29.79 3.15 -31.88
C PRO A 253 -30.88 4.20 -32.05
N SER A 254 -32.11 3.75 -32.32
CA SER A 254 -33.31 4.57 -32.14
C SER A 254 -33.59 4.76 -30.65
N LEU A 255 -33.81 6.01 -30.26
CA LEU A 255 -34.37 6.41 -28.99
C LEU A 255 -35.79 5.87 -28.84
N THR A 256 -36.02 4.87 -28.00
CA THR A 256 -37.35 4.65 -27.38
C THR A 256 -37.27 3.71 -26.18
N ASN A 257 -37.67 4.22 -25.03
CA ASN A 257 -38.33 3.55 -23.92
C ASN A 257 -37.92 2.10 -23.58
N ARG A 258 -37.17 1.95 -22.48
CA ARG A 258 -37.34 0.81 -21.57
C ARG A 258 -36.87 1.19 -20.16
N ILE A 259 -37.79 1.82 -19.43
CA ILE A 259 -37.83 1.75 -17.97
C ILE A 259 -38.15 0.28 -17.64
N ILE A 260 -37.14 -0.49 -17.23
CA ILE A 260 -37.36 -1.79 -16.60
C ILE A 260 -37.25 -1.55 -15.10
N VAL A 261 -38.43 -1.56 -14.47
CA VAL A 261 -38.61 -1.75 -13.04
C VAL A 261 -38.09 -3.15 -12.70
N ILE A 262 -36.97 -3.23 -11.97
CA ILE A 262 -36.59 -4.46 -11.25
C ILE A 262 -37.02 -4.24 -9.80
N VAL A 263 -38.26 -4.57 -9.53
CA VAL A 263 -38.73 -4.95 -8.19
C VAL A 263 -38.94 -6.44 -8.27
N GLY A 264 -38.12 -7.22 -7.58
CA GLY A 264 -38.28 -8.67 -7.56
C GLY A 264 -37.08 -9.43 -7.04
N GLN A 265 -37.20 -9.86 -5.78
CA GLN A 265 -36.63 -11.08 -5.21
C GLN A 265 -35.11 -11.21 -5.10
N PHE A 266 -34.58 -10.86 -3.92
CA PHE A 266 -33.45 -11.60 -3.34
C PHE A 266 -33.57 -11.65 -1.80
N GLU A 267 -34.70 -12.16 -1.31
CA GLU A 267 -34.84 -12.66 0.06
C GLU A 267 -34.73 -14.19 0.05
N GLN A 268 -33.53 -14.77 -0.15
CA GLN A 268 -33.25 -16.18 0.19
C GLN A 268 -31.73 -16.38 0.33
N PHE A 269 -31.07 -15.77 1.31
CA PHE A 269 -29.70 -16.16 1.72
C PHE A 269 -29.37 -15.72 3.15
N LEU A 270 -30.31 -15.92 4.08
CA LEU A 270 -30.04 -15.88 5.53
C LEU A 270 -30.61 -17.15 6.14
N ASP A 271 -29.89 -18.27 6.00
CA ASP A 271 -30.13 -19.50 6.76
C ASP A 271 -28.96 -20.49 6.61
N VAL A 272 -27.71 -20.05 6.85
CA VAL A 272 -26.63 -21.00 7.16
C VAL A 272 -25.60 -20.33 8.07
N VAL A 273 -25.36 -20.95 9.24
CA VAL A 273 -24.28 -20.72 10.23
C VAL A 273 -24.55 -19.65 11.31
N PHE A 274 -25.53 -19.92 12.18
CA PHE A 274 -25.43 -19.58 13.60
C PHE A 274 -25.87 -20.80 14.44
N GLU A 275 -25.01 -21.82 14.47
CA GLU A 275 -25.20 -22.96 15.36
C GLU A 275 -23.85 -23.56 15.75
N SER A 276 -23.21 -23.00 16.77
CA SER A 276 -22.29 -23.78 17.61
C SER A 276 -21.96 -23.10 18.94
N ARG A 277 -22.61 -23.67 19.97
CA ARG A 277 -22.03 -24.03 21.27
C ARG A 277 -22.05 -22.98 22.38
N ASP A 278 -23.26 -22.68 22.83
CA ASP A 278 -23.56 -22.63 24.27
C ASP A 278 -23.96 -24.03 24.76
N ALA A 279 -23.01 -24.80 25.30
CA ALA A 279 -23.32 -26.02 26.06
C ALA A 279 -22.09 -26.52 26.85
N LYS A 280 -21.82 -25.94 28.04
CA LYS A 280 -21.18 -26.70 29.14
C LYS A 280 -21.30 -26.01 30.51
N LEU A 281 -22.52 -25.92 31.03
CA LEU A 281 -22.77 -25.81 32.47
C LEU A 281 -23.80 -26.88 32.86
N GLY A 282 -23.38 -27.79 33.74
CA GLY A 282 -24.16 -28.93 34.24
C GLY A 282 -23.23 -29.77 35.14
N LEU A 283 -22.99 -29.36 36.39
CA LEU A 283 -23.77 -29.80 37.56
C LEU A 283 -23.96 -31.33 37.60
N ILE A 284 -23.06 -32.02 38.29
CA ILE A 284 -23.35 -33.30 38.94
C ILE A 284 -22.99 -33.13 40.42
N ALA A 285 -24.02 -32.86 41.21
CA ALA A 285 -24.04 -33.04 42.65
C ALA A 285 -25.08 -34.12 42.96
N SER A 286 -24.59 -35.32 43.26
CA SER A 286 -25.24 -36.40 44.00
C SER A 286 -24.08 -37.30 44.47
N GLY A 287 -23.93 -37.75 45.71
CA GLY A 287 -24.91 -38.03 46.75
C GLY A 287 -24.77 -39.51 47.13
N GLN A 288 -24.23 -39.78 48.32
CA GLN A 288 -24.36 -41.00 49.16
C GLN A 288 -23.65 -42.30 48.72
N ASN A 289 -22.58 -42.67 49.44
CA ASN A 289 -22.64 -43.64 50.55
C ASN A 289 -21.36 -43.56 51.40
#